data_AF-A0A2K5V142-F1
#
_entry.id   AF-A0A2K5V142-F1
#
_cell.length_a   1.000
_cell.length_b   1.000
_cell.length_c   1.000
_cell.angle_alpha   90.00
_cell.angle_beta   90.00
_cell.angle_gamma   90.00
#
_symmetry.space_group_name_H-M   'P 1'
#
loop_
_entity.id
_entity.type
_entity.pdbx_description
1 polymer ?
#
loop_
_entity_poly.entity_id
_entity_poly.type
_entity_poly.pdbx_seq_one_letter_code
_entity_poly.pdbx_strand_id
1 'polypeptide(L)'
;MARETFPFTSSTLRSLRLQREWLEWEDRRRAAAQQCRSRRCPSSPRARLTRPHRSCRDPAVHHALFSGDLQQVQALFQDEEAANMIVETVSNQLAWSAEQGFWVLTPKTKQTAPLAIATARGYTDCARHLIRQGAELDARVGGRTALHEACARAQLDCVRLLLTFGAKANVLTEEGMTPLHLCTIPESLQCAKLLLEAGATVNLAAGESQETPLHVAAARGLEQHVALYLEHDAETLCQLPSGPGSPA
;
A
#
# COMPACT_ATOMS: atom_id res chain seq x y z
N MET A 1 -44.96 15.70 47.20
CA MET A 1 -43.84 15.44 46.27
C MET A 1 -42.55 15.42 47.10
N ALA A 2 -41.99 14.22 47.34
CA ALA A 2 -40.75 14.09 48.10
C ALA A 2 -39.57 14.52 47.21
N ARG A 3 -38.81 15.52 47.65
CA ARG A 3 -37.52 15.89 47.04
C ARG A 3 -36.47 14.93 47.59
N GLU A 4 -36.11 13.91 46.84
CA GLU A 4 -34.96 13.06 47.15
C GLU A 4 -33.71 13.93 47.16
N THR A 5 -33.17 14.16 48.36
CA THR A 5 -31.94 14.90 48.56
C THR A 5 -30.85 13.85 48.65
N PHE A 6 -30.14 13.56 47.56
CA PHE A 6 -29.02 12.61 47.57
C PHE A 6 -27.89 13.17 48.45
N PRO A 7 -27.58 12.57 49.61
CA PRO A 7 -26.47 13.03 50.42
C PRO A 7 -25.17 12.54 49.79
N PHE A 8 -24.41 13.45 49.18
CA PHE A 8 -23.04 13.12 48.80
C PHE A 8 -22.23 12.84 50.07
N THR A 9 -21.83 11.58 50.27
CA THR A 9 -20.94 11.19 51.36
C THR A 9 -19.56 11.83 51.16
N SER A 10 -18.82 12.06 52.23
CA SER A 10 -17.47 12.63 52.18
C SER A 10 -16.51 11.85 51.27
N SER A 11 -16.71 10.53 51.13
CA SER A 11 -15.96 9.69 50.19
C SER A 11 -16.29 9.97 48.73
N THR A 12 -17.58 10.18 48.39
CA THR A 12 -18.00 10.55 47.02
C THR A 12 -17.51 11.94 46.62
N LEU A 13 -17.50 12.90 47.54
CA LEU A 13 -16.92 14.22 47.28
C LEU A 13 -15.41 14.13 47.06
N ARG A 14 -14.71 13.25 47.78
CA ARG A 14 -13.28 13.03 47.61
C ARG A 14 -12.95 12.35 46.28
N SER A 15 -13.74 11.36 45.86
CA SER A 15 -13.55 10.69 44.57
C SER A 15 -13.85 11.63 43.40
N LEU A 16 -14.93 12.42 43.47
CA LEU A 16 -15.25 13.43 42.44
C LEU A 16 -14.17 14.51 42.34
N ARG A 17 -13.61 14.93 43.48
CA ARG A 17 -12.50 15.88 43.50
C ARG A 17 -11.26 15.30 42.80
N LEU A 18 -10.90 14.06 43.08
CA LEU A 18 -9.78 13.38 42.42
C LEU A 18 -10.03 13.20 40.92
N GLN A 19 -11.24 12.82 40.52
CA GLN A 19 -11.60 12.70 39.09
C GLN A 19 -11.49 14.04 38.36
N ARG A 20 -11.92 15.13 39.00
CA ARG A 20 -11.77 16.48 38.46
C ARG A 20 -10.32 16.90 38.35
N GLU A 21 -9.52 16.70 39.39
CA GLU A 21 -8.09 17.02 39.38
C GLU A 21 -7.35 16.22 38.30
N TRP A 22 -7.74 14.97 38.09
CA TRP A 22 -7.20 14.12 37.03
C TRP A 22 -7.56 14.62 35.63
N LEU A 23 -8.84 14.97 35.39
CA LEU A 23 -9.29 15.59 34.13
C LEU A 23 -8.58 16.91 33.84
N GLU A 24 -8.47 17.79 34.84
CA GLU A 24 -7.74 19.05 34.71
C GLU A 24 -6.25 18.84 34.40
N TRP A 25 -5.66 17.76 34.91
CA TRP A 25 -4.28 17.37 34.59
C TRP A 25 -4.15 16.81 33.17
N GLU A 26 -5.12 16.03 32.70
CA GLU A 26 -5.18 15.57 31.30
C GLU A 26 -5.31 16.73 30.33
N ASP A 27 -6.20 17.68 30.60
CA ASP A 27 -6.41 18.86 29.75
C ASP A 27 -5.17 19.75 29.72
N ARG A 28 -4.47 19.92 30.86
CA ARG A 28 -3.17 20.59 30.92
C ARG A 28 -2.11 19.89 30.08
N ARG A 29 -2.04 18.55 30.11
CA ARG A 29 -1.15 17.77 29.23
C ARG A 29 -1.48 17.96 27.75
N ARG A 30 -2.77 17.88 27.38
CA ARG A 30 -3.23 18.08 25.99
C ARG A 30 -2.92 19.49 25.50
N ALA A 31 -3.16 20.51 26.33
CA ALA A 31 -2.84 21.90 26.04
C ALA A 31 -1.32 22.12 25.88
N ALA A 32 -0.50 21.55 26.76
CA ALA A 32 0.96 21.62 26.64
C ALA A 32 1.46 20.95 25.34
N ALA A 33 0.89 19.80 24.97
CA ALA A 33 1.22 19.13 23.71
C ALA A 33 0.82 19.96 22.47
N GLN A 34 -0.34 20.64 22.51
CA GLN A 34 -0.77 21.57 21.46
C GLN A 34 0.10 22.83 21.41
N GLN A 35 0.56 23.33 22.56
CA GLN A 35 1.40 24.51 22.64
C GLN A 35 2.84 24.24 22.17
N CYS A 36 3.37 23.03 22.38
CA CYS A 36 4.61 22.58 21.76
C CYS A 36 4.49 22.47 20.22
N ARG A 37 3.29 22.19 19.69
CA ARG A 37 3.05 22.21 18.24
C ARG A 37 3.00 23.63 17.67
N SER A 38 2.48 24.60 18.41
CA SER A 38 2.40 26.00 17.96
C SER A 38 3.68 26.82 18.18
N ARG A 39 4.57 26.39 19.09
CA ARG A 39 5.86 27.06 19.38
C ARG A 39 7.03 26.65 18.47
N ARG A 40 6.81 26.05 17.30
CA ARG A 40 7.88 25.98 16.28
C ARG A 40 8.17 27.40 15.80
N CYS A 41 9.34 27.90 16.19
CA CYS A 41 9.84 29.25 15.96
C CYS A 41 9.80 29.71 14.49
N PRO A 42 9.78 31.03 14.24
CA PRO A 42 9.81 31.61 12.90
C PRO A 42 11.15 31.33 12.20
N SER A 43 11.04 31.29 10.87
CA SER A 43 12.06 30.95 9.87
C SER A 43 13.41 31.66 10.04
N SER A 44 14.48 30.89 10.22
CA SER A 44 15.84 31.30 9.84
C SER A 44 16.13 30.83 8.39
N PRO A 45 16.86 31.62 7.58
CA PRO A 45 17.14 31.27 6.19
C PRO A 45 18.38 30.36 6.11
N ARG A 46 18.28 29.33 5.25
CA ARG A 46 19.29 28.30 4.91
C ARG A 46 19.40 27.11 5.86
N ALA A 47 18.56 26.13 5.58
CA ALA A 47 19.06 24.88 5.02
C ALA A 47 18.02 24.43 3.97
N ARG A 48 18.46 24.06 2.77
CA ARG A 48 17.66 23.20 1.87
C ARG A 48 17.59 21.84 2.55
N LEU A 49 16.77 21.77 3.59
CA LEU A 49 16.28 20.52 4.13
C LEU A 49 15.40 19.97 3.02
N THR A 50 15.86 18.90 2.38
CA THR A 50 14.98 17.96 1.67
C THR A 50 13.72 17.84 2.52
N ARG A 51 12.60 18.36 2.02
CA ARG A 51 11.34 18.38 2.77
C ARG A 51 11.13 16.96 3.29
N PRO A 52 10.94 16.77 4.61
CA PRO A 52 10.71 15.42 5.12
C PRO A 52 9.49 14.89 4.36
N HIS A 53 9.67 13.77 3.67
CA HIS A 53 8.65 13.12 2.85
C HIS A 53 7.32 13.22 3.59
N ARG A 54 6.42 14.08 3.10
CA ARG A 54 5.08 14.21 3.67
C ARG A 54 4.33 12.97 3.24
N SER A 55 4.60 11.85 3.91
CA SER A 55 3.79 10.65 3.80
C SER A 55 2.38 11.08 4.22
N CYS A 56 1.49 11.29 3.24
CA CYS A 56 0.14 11.77 3.47
C CYS A 56 -0.61 10.68 4.24
N ARG A 57 -0.64 10.81 5.57
CA ARG A 57 -1.48 10.00 6.47
C ARG A 57 -2.88 10.61 6.62
N ASP A 58 -3.28 11.46 5.67
CA ASP A 58 -4.57 12.13 5.73
C ASP A 58 -5.68 11.11 5.39
N PRO A 59 -6.63 10.85 6.32
CA PRO A 59 -7.77 9.99 6.04
C PRO A 59 -8.58 10.42 4.81
N ALA A 60 -8.57 11.72 4.48
CA ALA A 60 -9.24 12.24 3.30
C ALA A 60 -8.63 11.72 2.00
N VAL A 61 -7.30 11.60 1.93
CA VAL A 61 -6.58 11.04 0.76
C VAL A 61 -6.92 9.56 0.59
N HIS A 62 -6.94 8.81 1.69
CA HIS A 62 -7.37 7.41 1.69
C HIS A 62 -8.82 7.26 1.25
N HIS A 63 -9.74 8.05 1.80
CA HIS A 63 -11.14 8.01 1.41
C HIS A 63 -11.33 8.32 -0.09
N ALA A 64 -10.71 9.38 -0.60
CA ALA A 64 -10.84 9.79 -2.01
C ALA A 64 -10.30 8.73 -2.99
N LEU A 65 -9.14 8.13 -2.68
CA LEU A 65 -8.58 7.05 -3.50
C LEU A 65 -9.44 5.78 -3.45
N PHE A 66 -10.06 5.51 -2.31
CA PHE A 66 -10.87 4.32 -2.12
C PHE A 66 -12.27 4.49 -2.73
N SER A 67 -12.89 5.67 -2.60
CA SER A 67 -14.17 5.98 -3.23
C SER A 67 -14.05 6.11 -4.75
N GLY A 68 -12.88 6.49 -5.26
CA GLY A 68 -12.67 6.71 -6.69
C GLY A 68 -13.20 8.07 -7.17
N ASP A 69 -13.43 9.01 -6.25
CA ASP A 69 -13.95 10.34 -6.57
C ASP A 69 -12.87 11.17 -7.29
N LEU A 70 -12.95 11.21 -8.62
CA LEU A 70 -11.99 11.91 -9.47
C LEU A 70 -11.78 13.37 -9.05
N GLN A 71 -12.85 14.08 -8.71
CA GLN A 71 -12.77 15.49 -8.29
C GLN A 71 -11.99 15.68 -6.99
N GLN A 72 -12.15 14.76 -6.03
CA GLN A 72 -11.40 14.80 -4.78
C GLN A 72 -9.94 14.44 -5.00
N VAL A 73 -9.68 13.42 -5.83
CA VAL A 73 -8.30 13.05 -6.22
C VAL A 73 -7.60 14.22 -6.91
N GLN A 74 -8.28 14.92 -7.83
CA GLN A 74 -7.72 16.12 -8.48
C GLN A 74 -7.46 17.26 -7.50
N ALA A 75 -8.34 17.47 -6.53
CA ALA A 75 -8.17 18.51 -5.53
C ALA A 75 -7.01 18.20 -4.55
N LEU A 76 -6.81 16.93 -4.22
CA LEU A 76 -5.82 16.49 -3.22
C LEU A 76 -4.42 16.26 -3.80
N PHE A 77 -4.32 15.76 -5.02
CA PHE A 77 -3.04 15.42 -5.67
C PHE A 77 -2.58 16.52 -6.63
N GLN A 78 -2.14 17.65 -6.05
CA GLN A 78 -1.54 18.76 -6.80
C GLN A 78 0.00 18.70 -6.82
N ASP A 79 0.60 17.96 -5.89
CA ASP A 79 2.05 17.83 -5.73
C ASP A 79 2.55 16.44 -6.19
N GLU A 80 3.71 16.39 -6.86
CA GLU A 80 4.37 15.14 -7.30
C GLU A 80 4.69 14.20 -6.12
N GLU A 81 5.18 14.77 -4.99
CA GLU A 81 5.57 13.99 -3.81
C GLU A 81 4.39 13.21 -3.20
N ALA A 82 3.20 13.82 -3.20
CA ALA A 82 2.00 13.19 -2.67
C ALA A 82 1.52 12.05 -3.57
N ALA A 83 1.72 12.17 -4.89
CA ALA A 83 1.32 11.17 -5.88
C ALA A 83 2.18 9.90 -5.84
N ASN A 84 3.40 9.97 -5.29
CA ASN A 84 4.34 8.85 -5.26
C ASN A 84 4.14 7.90 -4.06
N MET A 85 3.93 8.43 -2.86
CA MET A 85 3.86 7.59 -1.65
C MET A 85 2.82 8.08 -0.64
N ILE A 86 1.95 7.17 -0.23
CA ILE A 86 1.07 7.32 0.93
C ILE A 86 1.41 6.26 1.98
N VAL A 87 1.01 6.53 3.22
CA VAL A 87 1.17 5.58 4.32
C VAL A 87 -0.19 5.16 4.82
N GLU A 88 -0.46 3.86 4.71
CA GLU A 88 -1.64 3.19 5.22
C GLU A 88 -1.35 2.61 6.60
N THR A 89 -2.31 2.74 7.52
CA THR A 89 -2.29 2.01 8.80
C THR A 89 -3.06 0.71 8.62
N VAL A 90 -2.36 -0.42 8.62
CA VAL A 90 -2.96 -1.74 8.33
C VAL A 90 -3.58 -2.35 9.59
N SER A 91 -2.88 -2.26 10.72
CA SER A 91 -3.34 -2.80 12.00
C SER A 91 -2.60 -2.16 13.15
N ASN A 92 -3.15 -2.26 14.37
CA ASN A 92 -2.44 -1.87 15.58
C ASN A 92 -1.82 -3.13 16.22
N GLN A 93 -0.54 -3.06 16.55
CA GLN A 93 0.19 -4.09 17.28
C GLN A 93 0.52 -3.60 18.68
N LEU A 94 0.37 -4.47 19.67
CA LEU A 94 0.84 -4.21 21.02
C LEU A 94 2.37 -4.24 21.03
N ALA A 95 2.99 -3.10 21.30
CA ALA A 95 4.42 -2.97 21.51
C ALA A 95 4.68 -2.47 22.93
N TRP A 96 5.66 -3.07 23.59
CA TRP A 96 6.09 -2.63 24.91
C TRP A 96 6.77 -1.27 24.81
N SER A 97 6.27 -0.27 25.52
CA SER A 97 6.93 1.04 25.62
C SER A 97 7.81 1.07 26.87
N ALA A 98 9.13 0.98 26.69
CA ALA A 98 10.09 1.05 27.79
C ALA A 98 10.04 2.39 28.54
N GLU A 99 9.70 3.48 27.85
CA GLU A 99 9.58 4.81 28.45
C GLU A 99 8.35 4.95 29.35
N GLN A 100 7.28 4.21 29.05
CA GLN A 100 6.01 4.33 29.77
C GLN A 100 5.70 3.12 30.67
N GLY A 101 6.42 2.00 30.53
CA GLY A 101 6.28 0.82 31.38
C GLY A 101 4.97 0.05 31.15
N PHE A 102 4.36 0.18 29.98
CA PHE A 102 3.16 -0.58 29.59
C PHE A 102 3.12 -0.86 28.09
N TRP A 103 2.25 -1.80 27.71
CA TRP A 103 1.99 -2.12 26.32
C TRP A 103 1.14 -1.04 25.64
N VAL A 104 1.65 -0.48 24.54
CA VAL A 104 0.99 0.55 23.74
C VAL A 104 0.57 -0.06 22.40
N LEU A 105 -0.61 0.32 21.92
CA LEU A 105 -1.01 0.03 20.55
C LEU A 105 -0.23 0.93 19.59
N THR A 106 0.71 0.33 18.88
CA THR A 106 1.49 0.98 17.84
C THR A 106 0.91 0.61 16.47
N PRO A 107 0.62 1.58 15.59
CA PRO A 107 0.11 1.27 14.26
C PRO A 107 1.22 0.68 13.39
N LYS A 108 0.98 -0.50 12.82
CA LYS A 108 1.77 -1.05 11.73
C LYS A 108 1.42 -0.31 10.46
N THR A 109 2.40 0.41 9.93
CA THR A 109 2.27 1.20 8.71
C THR A 109 2.77 0.43 7.49
N LYS A 110 2.01 0.47 6.40
CA LYS A 110 2.41 0.02 5.08
C LYS A 110 2.58 1.24 4.19
N GLN A 111 3.69 1.30 3.46
CA GLN A 111 3.85 2.30 2.40
C GLN A 111 3.20 1.75 1.14
N THR A 112 2.37 2.56 0.48
CA THR A 112 1.71 2.20 -0.79
C THR A 112 1.78 3.39 -1.74
N ALA A 113 1.83 3.11 -3.04
CA ALA A 113 1.73 4.15 -4.06
C ALA A 113 0.23 4.44 -4.34
N PRO A 114 -0.20 5.72 -4.38
CA PRO A 114 -1.55 6.11 -4.81
C PRO A 114 -1.97 5.49 -6.14
N LEU A 115 -1.03 5.46 -7.09
CA LEU A 115 -1.25 4.86 -8.41
C LEU A 115 -1.54 3.35 -8.31
N ALA A 116 -0.88 2.64 -7.39
CA ALA A 116 -1.12 1.22 -7.19
C ALA A 116 -2.54 0.94 -6.65
N ILE A 117 -3.08 1.83 -5.81
CA ILE A 117 -4.44 1.69 -5.26
C ILE A 117 -5.49 1.97 -6.35
N ALA A 118 -5.31 3.05 -7.12
CA ALA A 118 -6.20 3.39 -8.21
C ALA A 118 -6.25 2.27 -9.27
N THR A 119 -5.08 1.71 -9.60
CA THR A 119 -4.96 0.63 -10.59
C THR A 119 -5.47 -0.71 -10.06
N ALA A 120 -5.27 -1.03 -8.78
CA ALA A 120 -5.85 -2.23 -8.15
C ALA A 120 -7.39 -2.25 -8.19
N ARG A 121 -8.01 -1.07 -8.18
CA ARG A 121 -9.48 -0.91 -8.19
C ARG A 121 -10.08 -0.71 -9.59
N GLY A 122 -9.26 -0.50 -10.61
CA GLY A 122 -9.74 -0.21 -11.95
C GLY A 122 -10.14 1.24 -12.20
N TYR A 123 -9.73 2.19 -11.34
CA TYR A 123 -10.03 3.61 -11.52
C TYR A 123 -9.10 4.24 -12.55
N THR A 124 -9.40 3.98 -13.83
CA THR A 124 -8.60 4.39 -14.99
C THR A 124 -8.41 5.91 -15.07
N ASP A 125 -9.45 6.70 -14.83
CA ASP A 125 -9.38 8.17 -14.87
C ASP A 125 -8.53 8.74 -13.74
N CYS A 126 -8.66 8.19 -12.53
CA CYS A 126 -7.82 8.56 -11.39
C CYS A 126 -6.35 8.18 -11.64
N ALA A 127 -6.09 6.98 -12.16
CA ALA A 127 -4.75 6.55 -12.54
C ALA A 127 -4.15 7.47 -13.61
N ARG A 128 -4.93 7.83 -14.64
CA ARG A 128 -4.51 8.77 -15.69
C ARG A 128 -4.14 10.13 -15.11
N HIS A 129 -4.93 10.63 -14.15
CA HIS A 129 -4.64 11.90 -13.50
C HIS A 129 -3.34 11.82 -12.71
N LEU A 130 -3.17 10.80 -11.87
CA LEU A 130 -1.95 10.62 -11.06
C LEU A 130 -0.69 10.54 -11.91
N ILE A 131 -0.73 9.83 -13.05
CA ILE A 131 0.41 9.74 -13.98
C ILE A 131 0.76 11.10 -14.58
N ARG A 132 -0.25 11.92 -14.93
CA ARG A 132 -0.03 13.28 -15.43
C ARG A 132 0.57 14.22 -14.37
N GLN A 133 0.33 13.94 -13.09
CA GLN A 133 0.91 14.66 -11.96
C GLN A 133 2.29 14.13 -11.53
N GLY A 134 2.93 13.31 -12.36
CA GLY A 134 4.30 12.85 -12.11
C GLY A 134 4.41 11.58 -11.25
N ALA A 135 3.32 10.82 -11.08
CA ALA A 135 3.39 9.54 -10.36
C ALA A 135 4.37 8.57 -11.06
N GLU A 136 5.32 8.05 -10.29
CA GLU A 136 6.26 7.05 -10.78
C GLU A 136 5.57 5.71 -11.11
N LEU A 137 5.65 5.28 -12.37
CA LEU A 137 5.01 4.03 -12.85
C LEU A 137 5.65 2.76 -12.27
N ASP A 138 6.98 2.76 -12.20
CA ASP A 138 7.81 1.63 -11.77
C ASP A 138 8.11 1.65 -10.25
N ALA A 139 7.49 2.56 -9.49
CA ALA A 139 7.73 2.66 -8.06
C ALA A 139 7.27 1.40 -7.33
N ARG A 140 8.19 0.80 -6.56
CA ARG A 140 7.97 -0.44 -5.79
C ARG A 140 7.59 -0.14 -4.35
N VAL A 141 6.64 0.77 -4.14
CA VAL A 141 6.26 1.19 -2.79
C VAL A 141 5.48 0.06 -2.10
N GLY A 142 6.07 -0.56 -1.09
CA GLY A 142 5.49 -1.72 -0.40
C GLY A 142 5.66 -3.04 -1.15
N GLY A 143 6.71 -3.14 -1.98
CA GLY A 143 7.17 -4.38 -2.61
C GLY A 143 6.53 -4.75 -3.94
N ARG A 144 5.53 -3.98 -4.40
CA ARG A 144 4.84 -4.19 -5.69
C ARG A 144 4.70 -2.86 -6.43
N THR A 145 4.60 -2.93 -7.75
CA THR A 145 4.31 -1.75 -8.59
C THR A 145 2.84 -1.67 -8.95
N ALA A 146 2.41 -0.53 -9.51
CA ALA A 146 1.03 -0.36 -9.98
C ALA A 146 0.63 -1.41 -11.03
N LEU A 147 1.57 -1.79 -11.91
CA LEU A 147 1.34 -2.79 -12.95
C LEU A 147 1.13 -4.20 -12.35
N HIS A 148 1.86 -4.54 -11.28
CA HIS A 148 1.64 -5.78 -10.53
C HIS A 148 0.23 -5.86 -9.91
N GLU A 149 -0.22 -4.79 -9.25
CA GLU A 149 -1.55 -4.75 -8.64
C GLU A 149 -2.67 -4.79 -9.67
N ALA A 150 -2.49 -4.11 -10.81
CA ALA A 150 -3.44 -4.16 -11.93
C ALA A 150 -3.59 -5.60 -12.48
N CYS A 151 -2.48 -6.33 -12.64
CA CYS A 151 -2.50 -7.71 -13.13
C CYS A 151 -3.11 -8.69 -12.11
N ALA A 152 -2.75 -8.54 -10.84
CA ALA A 152 -3.30 -9.35 -9.75
C ALA A 152 -4.83 -9.20 -9.60
N ARG A 153 -5.38 -8.04 -10.00
CA ARG A 153 -6.80 -7.70 -9.94
C ARG A 153 -7.52 -7.76 -11.29
N ALA A 154 -6.85 -8.27 -12.33
CA ALA A 154 -7.37 -8.39 -13.70
C ALA A 154 -7.90 -7.07 -14.31
N GLN A 155 -7.28 -5.93 -13.98
CA GLN A 155 -7.72 -4.61 -14.42
C GLN A 155 -7.15 -4.25 -15.79
N LEU A 156 -7.77 -4.77 -16.86
CA LEU A 156 -7.29 -4.64 -18.25
C LEU A 156 -7.04 -3.19 -18.67
N ASP A 157 -8.00 -2.30 -18.44
CA ASP A 157 -7.89 -0.90 -18.89
C ASP A 157 -6.74 -0.18 -18.18
N CYS A 158 -6.50 -0.50 -16.90
CA CYS A 158 -5.37 0.03 -16.15
C CYS A 158 -4.04 -0.53 -16.66
N VAL A 159 -3.95 -1.84 -16.96
CA VAL A 159 -2.74 -2.45 -17.55
C VAL A 159 -2.42 -1.80 -18.89
N ARG A 160 -3.41 -1.67 -19.77
CA ARG A 160 -3.25 -0.99 -21.06
C ARG A 160 -2.76 0.44 -20.86
N LEU A 161 -3.37 1.19 -19.95
CA LEU A 161 -2.96 2.56 -19.65
C LEU A 161 -1.49 2.61 -19.20
N LEU A 162 -1.10 1.81 -18.19
CA LEU A 162 0.27 1.80 -17.69
C LEU A 162 1.30 1.48 -18.79
N LEU A 163 1.00 0.48 -19.64
CA LEU A 163 1.86 0.13 -20.77
C LEU A 163 1.95 1.26 -21.81
N THR A 164 0.85 1.95 -22.12
CA THR A 164 0.87 3.10 -23.05
C THR A 164 1.70 4.28 -22.56
N PHE A 165 1.82 4.45 -21.23
CA PHE A 165 2.68 5.46 -20.62
C PHE A 165 4.13 5.00 -20.42
N GLY A 166 4.48 3.79 -20.89
CA GLY A 166 5.85 3.29 -20.88
C GLY A 166 6.26 2.54 -19.59
N ALA A 167 5.30 2.02 -18.82
CA ALA A 167 5.62 1.15 -17.70
C ALA A 167 6.36 -0.11 -18.18
N LYS A 168 7.37 -0.55 -17.43
CA LYS A 168 8.15 -1.73 -17.80
C LYS A 168 7.33 -3.01 -17.59
N ALA A 169 7.25 -3.85 -18.61
CA ALA A 169 6.51 -5.12 -18.54
C ALA A 169 7.22 -6.20 -17.68
N ASN A 170 8.55 -6.11 -17.53
CA ASN A 170 9.38 -7.10 -16.83
C ASN A 170 9.87 -6.61 -15.46
N VAL A 171 9.07 -5.79 -14.76
CA VAL A 171 9.44 -5.33 -13.41
C VAL A 171 9.31 -6.47 -12.42
N LEU A 172 10.29 -6.60 -11.52
CA LEU A 172 10.24 -7.57 -10.44
C LEU A 172 9.68 -6.95 -9.14
N THR A 173 8.85 -7.71 -8.42
CA THR A 173 8.46 -7.42 -7.03
C THR A 173 9.63 -7.66 -6.06
N GLU A 174 9.46 -7.29 -4.78
CA GLU A 174 10.39 -7.68 -3.71
C GLU A 174 10.55 -9.22 -3.58
N GLU A 175 9.50 -9.96 -3.93
CA GLU A 175 9.48 -11.43 -3.96
C GLU A 175 10.12 -12.01 -5.24
N GLY A 176 10.60 -11.14 -6.15
CA GLY A 176 11.18 -11.55 -7.42
C GLY A 176 10.17 -12.01 -8.46
N MET A 177 8.87 -11.73 -8.27
CA MET A 177 7.82 -12.09 -9.23
C MET A 177 7.67 -11.05 -10.33
N THR A 178 7.40 -11.49 -11.55
CA THR A 178 7.02 -10.61 -12.67
C THR A 178 5.51 -10.37 -12.68
N PRO A 179 4.99 -9.39 -13.44
CA PRO A 179 3.55 -9.13 -13.51
C PRO A 179 2.77 -10.31 -14.10
N LEU A 180 3.37 -11.07 -15.03
CA LEU A 180 2.79 -12.29 -15.59
C LEU A 180 2.56 -13.37 -14.52
N HIS A 181 3.41 -13.48 -13.50
CA HIS A 181 3.20 -14.42 -12.39
C HIS A 181 1.97 -14.07 -11.57
N LEU A 182 1.56 -12.79 -11.54
CA LEU A 182 0.41 -12.34 -10.78
C LEU A 182 -0.92 -12.52 -11.55
N CYS A 183 -0.86 -12.86 -12.84
CA CYS A 183 -2.03 -13.22 -13.65
C CYS A 183 -2.55 -14.62 -13.28
N THR A 184 -3.12 -14.72 -12.09
CA THR A 184 -3.51 -16.00 -11.48
C THR A 184 -5.01 -16.26 -11.42
N ILE A 185 -5.79 -15.42 -12.12
CA ILE A 185 -7.26 -15.46 -12.17
C ILE A 185 -7.66 -15.62 -13.64
N PRO A 186 -8.71 -16.39 -14.00
CA PRO A 186 -9.13 -16.56 -15.39
C PRO A 186 -9.36 -15.23 -16.12
N GLU A 187 -9.93 -14.23 -15.44
CA GLU A 187 -10.20 -12.88 -15.98
C GLU A 187 -8.92 -12.13 -16.39
N SER A 188 -7.78 -12.46 -15.77
CA SER A 188 -6.49 -11.83 -16.07
C SER A 188 -5.87 -12.28 -17.39
N LEU A 189 -6.51 -13.20 -18.12
CA LEU A 189 -6.03 -13.71 -19.41
C LEU A 189 -5.79 -12.58 -20.42
N GLN A 190 -6.71 -11.63 -20.50
CA GLN A 190 -6.56 -10.50 -21.42
C GLN A 190 -5.42 -9.57 -20.98
N CYS A 191 -5.16 -9.46 -19.67
CA CYS A 191 -4.00 -8.73 -19.15
C CYS A 191 -2.70 -9.43 -19.54
N ALA A 192 -2.64 -10.77 -19.41
CA ALA A 192 -1.48 -11.57 -19.82
C ALA A 192 -1.19 -11.39 -21.32
N LYS A 193 -2.20 -11.42 -22.19
CA LYS A 193 -2.04 -11.12 -23.63
C LYS A 193 -1.42 -9.75 -23.88
N LEU A 194 -1.94 -8.70 -23.23
CA LEU A 194 -1.40 -7.34 -23.38
C LEU A 194 0.05 -7.22 -22.89
N LEU A 195 0.41 -7.93 -21.82
CA LEU A 195 1.78 -7.97 -21.33
C LEU A 195 2.71 -8.64 -22.34
N LEU A 196 2.30 -9.76 -22.92
CA LEU A 196 3.05 -10.48 -23.94
C LEU A 196 3.23 -9.64 -25.21
N GLU A 197 2.18 -8.97 -25.68
CA GLU A 197 2.24 -8.01 -26.79
C GLU A 197 3.19 -6.84 -26.49
N ALA A 198 3.31 -6.43 -25.23
CA ALA A 198 4.23 -5.40 -24.78
C ALA A 198 5.67 -5.90 -24.54
N GLY A 199 5.98 -7.15 -24.89
CA GLY A 199 7.32 -7.74 -24.77
C GLY A 199 7.64 -8.29 -23.38
N ALA A 200 6.63 -8.69 -22.60
CA ALA A 200 6.85 -9.42 -21.36
C ALA A 200 7.47 -10.80 -21.65
N THR A 201 8.54 -11.12 -20.93
CA THR A 201 9.27 -12.37 -21.10
C THR A 201 8.60 -13.49 -20.29
N VAL A 202 8.17 -14.55 -20.99
CA VAL A 202 7.40 -15.66 -20.41
C VAL A 202 8.26 -16.59 -19.55
N ASN A 203 9.54 -16.74 -19.88
CA ASN A 203 10.44 -17.68 -19.22
C ASN A 203 11.25 -17.04 -18.08
N LEU A 204 10.85 -15.86 -17.60
CA LEU A 204 11.50 -15.30 -16.41
C LEU A 204 11.13 -16.15 -15.20
N ALA A 205 12.15 -16.77 -14.61
CA ALA A 205 12.01 -17.47 -13.35
C ALA A 205 11.94 -16.45 -12.19
N ALA A 206 10.92 -16.57 -11.36
CA ALA A 206 10.71 -15.75 -10.18
C ALA A 206 11.22 -16.43 -8.91
N GLY A 207 11.81 -15.63 -8.01
CA GLY A 207 12.17 -16.04 -6.66
C GLY A 207 13.26 -17.12 -6.57
N GLU A 208 13.41 -17.67 -5.36
CA GLU A 208 14.38 -18.74 -5.07
C GLU A 208 13.96 -20.09 -5.67
N SER A 209 12.66 -20.33 -5.86
CA SER A 209 12.13 -21.56 -6.44
C SER A 209 12.21 -21.62 -7.97
N GLN A 210 12.67 -20.55 -8.62
CA GLN A 210 12.77 -20.44 -10.08
C GLN A 210 11.46 -20.81 -10.79
N GLU A 211 10.33 -20.42 -10.19
CA GLU A 211 9.01 -20.71 -10.75
C GLU A 211 8.77 -19.82 -11.98
N THR A 212 8.20 -20.39 -13.04
CA THR A 212 7.80 -19.65 -14.24
C THR A 212 6.32 -19.31 -14.17
N PRO A 213 5.83 -18.31 -14.94
CA PRO A 213 4.40 -18.02 -15.06
C PRO A 213 3.57 -19.24 -15.47
N LEU A 214 4.16 -20.15 -16.26
CA LEU A 214 3.56 -21.41 -16.65
C LEU A 214 3.31 -22.34 -15.45
N HIS A 215 4.29 -22.48 -14.54
CA HIS A 215 4.13 -23.27 -13.31
C HIS A 215 3.00 -22.72 -12.44
N VAL A 216 2.94 -21.39 -12.28
CA VAL A 216 1.88 -20.75 -11.49
C VAL A 216 0.50 -20.95 -12.13
N ALA A 217 0.39 -20.80 -13.45
CA ALA A 217 -0.87 -21.03 -14.17
C ALA A 217 -1.33 -22.48 -14.09
N ALA A 218 -0.40 -23.44 -14.23
CA ALA A 218 -0.68 -24.86 -14.11
C ALA A 218 -1.12 -25.25 -12.69
N ALA A 219 -0.44 -24.73 -11.65
CA ALA A 219 -0.80 -24.96 -10.25
C ALA A 219 -2.20 -24.42 -9.90
N ARG A 220 -2.65 -23.37 -10.60
CA ARG A 220 -3.99 -22.77 -10.45
C ARG A 220 -5.06 -23.40 -11.33
N GLY A 221 -4.69 -24.33 -12.23
CA GLY A 221 -5.62 -24.94 -13.18
C GLY A 221 -6.11 -23.99 -14.29
N LEU A 222 -5.32 -22.99 -14.66
CA LEU A 222 -5.68 -21.99 -15.68
C LEU A 222 -5.32 -22.48 -17.08
N GLU A 223 -6.13 -23.37 -17.64
CA GLU A 223 -5.88 -24.01 -18.94
C GLU A 223 -5.63 -23.00 -20.07
N GLN A 224 -6.41 -21.91 -20.11
CA GLN A 224 -6.30 -20.89 -21.16
C GLN A 224 -5.01 -20.07 -21.05
N HIS A 225 -4.52 -19.80 -19.83
CA HIS A 225 -3.23 -19.15 -19.62
C HIS A 225 -2.08 -20.06 -20.00
N VAL A 226 -2.17 -21.35 -19.64
CA VAL A 226 -1.19 -22.37 -20.04
C VAL A 226 -1.10 -22.45 -21.56
N ALA A 227 -2.23 -22.50 -22.27
CA ALA A 227 -2.25 -22.51 -23.73
C ALA A 227 -1.57 -21.27 -24.32
N LEU A 228 -1.88 -20.06 -23.82
CA LEU A 228 -1.26 -18.82 -24.30
C LEU A 228 0.25 -18.76 -24.05
N TYR A 229 0.71 -19.22 -22.89
CA TYR A 229 2.12 -19.24 -22.59
C TYR A 229 2.87 -20.24 -23.48
N LEU A 230 2.29 -21.42 -23.74
CA LEU A 230 2.86 -22.40 -24.67
C LEU A 230 2.89 -21.89 -26.13
N GLU A 231 1.89 -21.10 -26.54
CA GLU A 231 1.88 -20.43 -27.85
C GLU A 231 3.00 -19.38 -28.00
N HIS A 232 3.57 -18.89 -26.90
CA HIS A 232 4.63 -17.87 -26.86
C HIS A 232 5.97 -18.45 -26.39
N ASP A 233 6.25 -19.70 -26.76
CA ASP A 233 7.51 -20.43 -26.48
C ASP A 233 7.84 -20.53 -24.97
N ALA A 234 6.82 -20.70 -24.11
CA ALA A 234 7.07 -21.01 -22.71
C ALA A 234 7.80 -22.36 -22.58
N GLU A 235 8.96 -22.35 -21.93
CA GLU A 235 9.73 -23.56 -21.67
C GLU A 235 8.96 -24.44 -20.68
N THR A 236 8.56 -25.63 -21.12
CA THR A 236 7.91 -26.65 -20.27
C THR A 236 8.89 -27.36 -19.33
N LEU A 237 10.19 -27.12 -19.49
CA LEU A 237 11.28 -27.83 -18.83
C LEU A 237 12.33 -26.86 -18.30
N CYS A 238 12.02 -26.12 -17.23
CA CYS A 238 13.11 -25.64 -16.37
C CYS A 238 13.63 -26.85 -15.59
N GLN A 239 14.87 -27.23 -15.87
CA GLN A 239 15.58 -28.34 -15.24
C GLN A 239 15.36 -28.32 -13.72
N LEU A 240 14.66 -29.34 -13.19
CA LEU A 240 14.75 -29.66 -11.77
C LEU A 240 16.23 -29.69 -11.42
N PRO A 241 16.69 -29.03 -10.33
CA PRO A 241 18.05 -29.22 -9.88
C PRO A 241 18.21 -30.71 -9.61
N SER A 242 18.95 -31.39 -10.48
CA SER A 242 19.33 -32.77 -10.33
C SER A 242 19.89 -32.93 -8.93
N GLY A 243 19.14 -33.59 -8.05
CA GLY A 243 19.55 -33.83 -6.67
C GLY A 243 20.93 -34.48 -6.65
N PRO A 244 21.83 -34.09 -5.74
CA PRO A 244 23.17 -34.65 -5.73
C PRO A 244 23.11 -36.13 -5.32
N GLY A 245 23.44 -37.00 -6.27
CA GLY A 245 24.14 -38.27 -6.07
C GLY A 245 23.45 -39.34 -5.24
N SER A 246 22.88 -40.34 -5.90
CA SER A 246 22.91 -41.72 -5.39
C SER A 246 24.09 -42.45 -6.05
N PRO A 247 25.17 -42.78 -5.33
CA PRO A 247 26.09 -43.81 -5.79
C PRO A 247 25.55 -45.20 -5.43
N ALA A 248 25.75 -46.11 -6.39
CA ALA A 248 25.54 -47.54 -6.31
C ALA A 248 26.46 -48.24 -5.30
#